data_AF-A0A8B8SMJ6-F1
#
_entry.id   AF-A0A8B8SMJ6-F1
#
_cell.length_a   1.000
_cell.length_b   1.000
_cell.length_c   1.000
_cell.angle_alpha   90.00
_cell.angle_beta   90.00
_cell.angle_gamma   90.00
#
_symmetry.space_group_name_H-M   'P 1'
#
loop_
_entity.id
_entity.type
_entity.pdbx_description
1 polymer ?
#
loop_
_entity_poly.entity_id
_entity_poly.type
_entity_poly.pdbx_seq_one_letter_code
_entity_poly.pdbx_strand_id
1 'polypeptide(L)'
;MRKFKGDQSQRDSERHQGRNDNFYDEPQRRQACLGSWTGENVVTPPLQEQAASYSPMAFSVDFKTYVDQACRAAEEFVNIYYETMDKRRRALTRLYLDKATLIWNGNVVTGLEALTNFFEMLPSSEFQVNMLDCQPVHEQATQAQTTVLVVTSGTVKFDGNKQHYFNQNFLLTAQSSPTNTVWKIASDCFRFQDWASS
;
A
#
# COMPACT_ATOMS: atom_id res chain seq x y z
N MET A 1 -61.71 10.43 -23.35
CA MET A 1 -62.91 10.26 -22.51
C MET A 1 -63.31 8.79 -22.50
N ARG A 2 -62.97 8.06 -21.42
CA ARG A 2 -63.68 6.90 -20.83
C ARG A 2 -62.76 6.28 -19.77
N LYS A 3 -63.07 6.57 -18.51
CA LYS A 3 -62.56 5.89 -17.33
C LYS A 3 -63.28 4.55 -17.21
N PHE A 4 -62.58 3.51 -16.76
CA PHE A 4 -63.20 2.43 -15.98
C PHE A 4 -62.47 2.30 -14.65
N LYS A 5 -63.29 2.12 -13.61
CA LYS A 5 -63.03 2.19 -12.18
C LYS A 5 -63.59 0.89 -11.58
N GLY A 6 -63.05 0.43 -10.45
CA GLY A 6 -63.57 -0.66 -9.62
C GLY A 6 -62.47 -1.69 -9.32
N ASP A 7 -61.77 -1.73 -8.18
CA ASP A 7 -62.09 -1.52 -6.74
C ASP A 7 -62.79 -2.72 -6.08
N GLN A 8 -62.04 -3.46 -5.23
CA GLN A 8 -62.45 -4.29 -4.07
C GLN A 8 -61.15 -4.98 -3.55
N SER A 9 -60.50 -4.70 -2.41
CA SER A 9 -60.89 -4.60 -0.99
C SER A 9 -61.28 -5.94 -0.32
N GLN A 10 -60.54 -6.26 0.77
CA GLN A 10 -60.90 -7.06 1.97
C GLN A 10 -60.85 -8.60 1.84
N ARG A 11 -60.48 -9.40 2.85
CA ARG A 11 -59.86 -9.28 4.20
C ARG A 11 -59.72 -10.75 4.71
N ASP A 12 -59.04 -10.95 5.84
CA ASP A 12 -59.14 -12.11 6.77
C ASP A 12 -58.39 -13.41 6.42
N SER A 13 -57.81 -14.19 7.35
CA SER A 13 -57.37 -14.00 8.75
C SER A 13 -56.50 -15.21 9.10
N GLU A 14 -55.50 -15.01 9.96
CA GLU A 14 -55.04 -15.89 11.05
C GLU A 14 -54.99 -17.42 10.88
N ARG A 15 -53.83 -18.01 11.20
CA ARG A 15 -53.73 -18.99 12.29
C ARG A 15 -52.32 -19.04 12.90
N HIS A 16 -52.29 -18.64 14.15
CA HIS A 16 -51.26 -18.87 15.15
C HIS A 16 -51.14 -20.35 15.54
N GLN A 17 -49.92 -20.77 15.85
CA GLN A 17 -49.44 -21.57 17.01
C GLN A 17 -48.14 -22.27 16.56
N GLY A 18 -46.97 -22.13 17.19
CA GLY A 18 -46.64 -21.71 18.54
C GLY A 18 -45.74 -22.77 19.15
N ARG A 19 -44.44 -22.49 19.32
CA ARG A 19 -43.61 -23.13 20.35
C ARG A 19 -42.42 -22.24 20.70
N ASN A 20 -42.54 -21.65 21.89
CA ASN A 20 -41.50 -20.95 22.64
C ASN A 20 -40.34 -21.89 22.98
N ASP A 21 -39.12 -21.35 22.98
CA ASP A 21 -38.16 -21.61 24.04
C ASP A 21 -37.40 -20.30 24.34
N ASN A 22 -37.57 -19.84 25.58
CA ASN A 22 -36.97 -18.65 26.15
C ASN A 22 -35.48 -18.88 26.45
N PHE A 23 -34.60 -17.91 26.18
CA PHE A 23 -33.42 -17.70 27.03
C PHE A 23 -33.07 -16.21 27.10
N TYR A 24 -32.89 -15.75 28.33
CA TYR A 24 -32.72 -14.36 28.74
C TYR A 24 -31.38 -13.75 28.27
N ASP A 25 -31.41 -12.43 28.04
CA ASP A 25 -30.30 -11.53 27.78
C ASP A 25 -29.48 -11.29 29.07
N GLU A 26 -28.15 -11.44 29.06
CA GLU A 26 -27.25 -11.16 30.21
C GLU A 26 -26.08 -10.24 29.79
N PRO A 27 -25.74 -9.19 30.58
CA PRO A 27 -24.82 -8.14 30.15
C PRO A 27 -23.34 -8.42 30.44
N GLN A 28 -22.50 -7.85 29.58
CA GLN A 28 -21.04 -7.61 29.66
C GLN A 28 -20.34 -7.94 30.99
N ARG A 29 -19.33 -8.83 30.93
CA ARG A 29 -18.21 -8.84 31.87
C ARG A 29 -16.88 -8.72 31.15
N ARG A 30 -16.19 -7.61 31.48
CA ARG A 30 -14.76 -7.38 31.27
C ARG A 30 -13.99 -8.50 31.98
N GLN A 31 -13.18 -9.24 31.25
CA GLN A 31 -12.31 -10.26 31.82
C GLN A 31 -11.01 -9.59 32.30
N ALA A 32 -10.95 -9.31 33.60
CA ALA A 32 -9.72 -8.96 34.29
C ALA A 32 -8.98 -10.25 34.65
N CYS A 33 -7.81 -10.49 34.06
CA CYS A 33 -6.89 -11.52 34.55
C CYS A 33 -6.18 -11.02 35.81
N LEU A 34 -6.85 -11.16 36.97
CA LEU A 34 -6.22 -11.09 38.29
C LEU A 34 -5.61 -12.45 38.60
N GLY A 35 -4.33 -12.63 38.27
CA GLY A 35 -3.51 -13.71 38.79
C GLY A 35 -2.94 -13.32 40.14
N SER A 36 -3.37 -14.01 41.20
CA SER A 36 -2.83 -13.88 42.56
C SER A 36 -1.42 -14.49 42.61
N TRP A 37 -0.40 -13.68 42.87
CA TRP A 37 0.94 -14.16 43.18
C TRP A 37 1.06 -14.27 44.70
N THR A 38 0.82 -15.46 45.23
CA THR A 38 1.22 -15.83 46.59
C THR A 38 2.73 -16.02 46.61
N GLY A 39 3.41 -15.25 47.45
CA GLY A 39 4.86 -15.26 47.58
C GLY A 39 5.38 -16.56 48.17
N GLU A 40 6.27 -17.22 47.42
CA GLU A 40 7.33 -18.05 47.97
C GLU A 40 8.66 -17.62 47.34
N ASN A 41 9.64 -17.41 48.22
CA ASN A 41 10.96 -16.88 47.92
C ASN A 41 11.75 -17.82 47.00
N VAL A 42 11.96 -17.42 45.75
CA VAL A 42 13.02 -17.97 44.91
C VAL A 42 14.18 -16.98 44.95
N VAL A 43 15.21 -17.32 45.73
CA VAL A 43 16.45 -16.55 45.83
C VAL A 43 17.26 -16.74 44.56
N THR A 44 17.21 -15.78 43.65
CA THR A 44 18.16 -15.66 42.53
C THR A 44 19.44 -14.98 43.03
N PRO A 45 20.64 -15.54 42.80
CA PRO A 45 21.88 -14.87 43.16
C PRO A 45 22.09 -13.61 42.30
N PRO A 46 22.69 -12.53 42.84
CA PRO A 46 22.92 -11.31 42.08
C PRO A 46 23.99 -11.58 41.01
N LEU A 47 23.59 -11.47 39.74
CA LEU A 47 24.55 -11.39 38.63
C LEU A 47 25.33 -10.08 38.77
N GLN A 48 26.63 -10.25 38.91
CA GLN A 48 27.66 -9.25 39.10
C GLN A 48 27.60 -8.20 37.97
N GLU A 49 27.36 -6.94 38.34
CA GLU A 49 27.36 -5.79 37.44
C GLU A 49 28.77 -5.57 36.89
N GLN A 50 29.06 -6.16 35.73
CA GLN A 50 30.28 -5.90 34.97
C GLN A 50 30.10 -4.62 34.16
N ALA A 51 30.45 -3.50 34.77
CA ALA A 51 30.72 -2.26 34.08
C ALA A 51 32.07 -2.35 33.32
N ALA A 52 32.01 -2.60 32.01
CA ALA A 52 32.97 -2.26 30.95
C ALA A 52 32.60 -3.10 29.71
N SER A 53 32.37 -2.61 28.50
CA SER A 53 32.72 -1.38 27.83
C SER A 53 31.60 -1.17 26.80
N TYR A 54 30.81 -0.10 26.93
CA TYR A 54 29.98 0.33 25.81
C TYR A 54 30.95 0.81 24.73
N SER A 55 31.04 0.07 23.63
CA SER A 55 31.65 0.57 22.41
C SER A 55 30.66 1.60 21.83
N PRO A 56 30.94 2.91 21.85
CA PRO A 56 30.16 3.83 21.06
C PRO A 56 30.59 3.65 19.60
N MET A 57 29.71 3.99 18.66
CA MET A 57 29.97 4.01 17.21
C MET A 57 29.64 2.73 16.43
N ALA A 58 28.41 2.25 16.60
CA ALA A 58 27.56 2.19 15.42
C ALA A 58 26.71 3.47 15.46
N PHE A 59 27.00 4.44 14.59
CA PHE A 59 26.09 5.58 14.42
C PHE A 59 24.78 5.02 13.90
N SER A 60 23.78 4.86 14.77
CA SER A 60 22.41 4.70 14.30
C SER A 60 22.11 5.96 13.50
N VAL A 61 22.00 5.83 12.18
CA VAL A 61 21.60 6.93 11.31
C VAL A 61 20.28 7.46 11.86
N ASP A 62 20.21 8.78 12.09
CA ASP A 62 19.00 9.40 12.65
C ASP A 62 17.80 9.07 11.74
N PHE A 63 16.67 8.68 12.34
CA PHE A 63 15.45 8.38 11.59
C PHE A 63 15.07 9.52 10.64
N LYS A 64 15.29 10.77 11.08
CA LYS A 64 15.08 11.96 10.25
C LYS A 64 15.87 11.91 8.94
N THR A 65 17.08 11.34 8.94
CA THR A 65 17.93 11.24 7.75
C THR A 65 17.31 10.31 6.71
N TYR A 66 16.72 9.18 7.14
CA TYR A 66 16.00 8.29 6.24
C TYR A 66 14.75 8.96 5.63
N VAL A 67 14.03 9.76 6.43
CA VAL A 67 12.88 10.53 5.95
C VAL A 67 13.33 11.58 4.92
N ASP A 68 14.36 12.37 5.23
CA ASP A 68 14.88 13.39 4.31
C ASP A 68 15.39 12.77 3.00
N GLN A 69 16.06 11.60 3.07
CA GLN A 69 16.51 10.85 1.91
C GLN A 69 15.33 10.32 1.09
N ALA A 70 14.28 9.80 1.74
CA ALA A 70 13.07 9.32 1.08
C ALA A 70 12.38 10.44 0.30
N CYS A 71 12.23 11.63 0.90
CA CYS A 71 11.61 12.78 0.23
C CYS A 71 12.37 13.18 -1.03
N ARG A 72 13.70 13.33 -0.94
CA ARG A 72 14.54 13.70 -2.10
C ARG A 72 14.46 12.65 -3.20
N ALA A 73 14.59 11.37 -2.83
CA ALA A 73 14.51 10.27 -3.76
C ALA A 73 13.15 10.20 -4.46
N ALA A 74 12.06 10.39 -3.72
CA ALA A 74 10.70 10.35 -4.26
C ALA A 74 10.43 11.49 -5.25
N GLU A 75 10.80 12.72 -4.91
CA GLU A 75 10.62 13.90 -5.78
C GLU A 75 11.38 13.76 -7.10
N GLU A 76 12.66 13.38 -7.02
CA GLU A 76 13.49 13.15 -8.21
C GLU A 76 12.96 11.98 -9.05
N PHE A 77 12.62 10.87 -8.40
CA PHE A 77 12.10 9.67 -9.06
C PHE A 77 10.80 9.96 -9.82
N VAL A 78 9.84 10.62 -9.19
CA VAL A 78 8.52 10.90 -9.79
C VAL A 78 8.66 11.76 -11.02
N ASN A 79 9.49 12.81 -10.96
CA ASN A 79 9.76 13.65 -12.12
C ASN A 79 10.35 12.85 -13.28
N ILE A 80 11.36 12.01 -13.00
CA ILE A 80 12.01 11.17 -14.02
C ILE A 80 11.03 10.12 -14.57
N TYR A 81 10.24 9.48 -13.71
CA TYR A 81 9.33 8.40 -14.06
C TYR A 81 8.26 8.89 -15.03
N TYR A 82 7.49 9.92 -14.65
CA TYR A 82 6.38 10.39 -15.48
C TYR A 82 6.87 11.12 -16.74
N GLU A 83 7.99 11.86 -16.67
CA GLU A 83 8.59 12.42 -17.90
C GLU A 83 9.03 11.32 -18.87
N THR A 84 9.63 10.24 -18.36
CA THR A 84 10.07 9.12 -19.18
C THR A 84 8.88 8.32 -19.71
N MET A 85 7.83 8.14 -18.91
CA MET A 85 6.60 7.48 -19.31
C MET A 85 5.95 8.21 -20.49
N ASP A 86 5.91 9.55 -20.47
CA ASP A 86 5.27 10.34 -21.52
C ASP A 86 6.14 10.51 -22.76
N LYS A 87 7.42 10.88 -22.59
CA LYS A 87 8.30 11.28 -23.70
C LYS A 87 9.21 10.16 -24.21
N ARG A 88 9.58 9.21 -23.36
CA ARG A 88 10.67 8.24 -23.62
C ARG A 88 10.31 6.82 -23.18
N ARG A 89 9.13 6.32 -23.57
CA ARG A 89 8.57 5.04 -23.08
C ARG A 89 9.50 3.83 -23.20
N ARG A 90 10.30 3.74 -24.28
CA ARG A 90 11.31 2.68 -24.48
C ARG A 90 12.42 2.64 -23.41
N ALA A 91 12.70 3.78 -22.77
CA ALA A 91 13.71 3.86 -21.71
C ALA A 91 13.12 3.59 -20.31
N LEU A 92 11.80 3.55 -20.17
CA LEU A 92 11.11 3.45 -18.88
C LEU A 92 11.48 2.17 -18.12
N THR A 93 11.61 1.05 -18.83
CA THR A 93 11.94 -0.25 -18.20
C THR A 93 13.31 -0.28 -17.55
N ARG A 94 14.22 0.65 -17.88
CA ARG A 94 15.53 0.78 -17.21
C ARG A 94 15.42 1.23 -15.75
N LEU A 95 14.28 1.85 -15.38
CA LEU A 95 13.97 2.25 -14.01
C LEU A 95 13.54 1.07 -13.13
N TYR A 96 13.20 -0.07 -13.73
CA TYR A 96 12.75 -1.27 -13.02
C TYR A 96 13.92 -2.19 -12.68
N LEU A 97 13.76 -2.97 -11.61
CA LEU A 97 14.61 -4.12 -11.33
C LEU A 97 14.27 -5.30 -12.26
N ASP A 98 15.23 -6.20 -12.45
CA ASP A 98 15.09 -7.36 -13.34
C ASP A 98 13.88 -8.25 -12.99
N LYS A 99 13.59 -8.37 -11.69
CA LYS A 99 12.48 -9.14 -11.13
C LYS A 99 11.31 -8.26 -10.66
N ALA A 100 11.21 -7.03 -11.13
CA ALA A 100 10.15 -6.13 -10.71
C ALA A 100 8.77 -6.64 -11.15
N THR A 101 7.76 -6.26 -10.37
CA THR A 101 6.35 -6.58 -10.66
C THR A 101 5.54 -5.32 -10.79
N LEU A 102 4.74 -5.24 -11.86
CA LEU A 102 3.74 -4.21 -12.09
C LEU A 102 2.35 -4.82 -11.94
N ILE A 103 1.46 -4.14 -11.22
CA ILE A 103 0.04 -4.46 -11.15
C ILE A 103 -0.72 -3.30 -11.79
N TRP A 104 -1.22 -3.50 -13.00
CA TRP A 104 -1.95 -2.49 -13.76
C TRP A 104 -3.44 -2.78 -13.77
N ASN A 105 -4.21 -2.02 -13.00
CA ASN A 105 -5.65 -2.21 -12.81
C ASN A 105 -6.02 -3.66 -12.40
N GLY A 106 -5.14 -4.34 -11.67
CA GLY A 106 -5.30 -5.73 -11.26
C GLY A 106 -4.64 -6.77 -12.18
N ASN A 107 -4.12 -6.37 -13.34
CA ASN A 107 -3.36 -7.25 -14.21
C ASN A 107 -1.89 -7.27 -13.78
N VAL A 108 -1.35 -8.46 -13.51
CA VAL A 108 0.03 -8.64 -13.06
C VAL A 108 0.95 -8.80 -14.26
N VAL A 109 2.04 -8.02 -14.28
CA VAL A 109 3.12 -8.08 -15.27
C VAL A 109 4.44 -8.19 -14.51
N THR A 110 5.20 -9.27 -14.75
CA THR A 110 6.42 -9.56 -13.98
C THR A 110 7.61 -9.75 -14.91
N GLY A 111 8.73 -9.12 -14.57
CA GLY A 111 9.98 -9.21 -15.32
C GLY A 111 10.12 -8.17 -16.43
N LEU A 112 11.37 -7.79 -16.72
CA LEU A 112 11.68 -6.68 -17.63
C LEU A 112 11.17 -6.86 -19.06
N GLU A 113 11.20 -8.08 -19.60
CA GLU A 113 10.71 -8.37 -20.96
C GLU A 113 9.20 -8.13 -21.07
N ALA A 114 8.44 -8.69 -20.12
CA ALA A 114 6.99 -8.50 -20.06
C ALA A 114 6.62 -7.02 -19.82
N LEU A 115 7.36 -6.32 -18.96
CA LEU A 115 7.19 -4.88 -18.75
C LEU A 115 7.45 -4.08 -20.03
N THR A 116 8.50 -4.42 -20.78
CA THR A 116 8.85 -3.71 -22.03
C THR A 116 7.71 -3.87 -23.04
N ASN A 117 7.26 -5.10 -23.26
CA ASN A 117 6.14 -5.38 -24.15
C ASN A 117 4.87 -4.66 -23.69
N PHE A 118 4.58 -4.68 -22.38
CA PHE A 118 3.40 -4.03 -21.81
C PHE A 118 3.41 -2.50 -22.05
N PHE A 119 4.51 -1.83 -21.74
CA PHE A 119 4.61 -0.38 -21.96
C PHE A 119 4.59 0.00 -23.44
N GLU A 120 5.14 -0.82 -24.33
CA GLU A 120 5.06 -0.57 -25.78
C GLU A 120 3.63 -0.69 -26.33
N MET A 121 2.80 -1.55 -25.74
CA MET A 121 1.38 -1.69 -26.12
C MET A 121 0.49 -0.56 -25.59
N LEU A 122 0.93 0.18 -24.57
CA LEU A 122 0.14 1.29 -24.03
C LEU A 122 0.12 2.49 -24.98
N PRO A 123 -1.05 3.16 -25.13
CA PRO A 123 -1.13 4.41 -25.87
C PRO A 123 -0.22 5.49 -25.27
N SER A 124 0.06 6.53 -26.06
CA SER A 124 0.73 7.73 -25.55
C SER A 124 -0.07 8.32 -24.38
N SER A 125 0.64 8.63 -23.30
CA SER A 125 0.08 9.21 -22.09
C SER A 125 0.51 10.66 -21.91
N GLU A 126 -0.30 11.39 -21.15
CA GLU A 126 0.05 12.67 -20.54
C GLU A 126 -0.35 12.60 -19.06
N PHE A 127 0.64 12.51 -18.18
CA PHE A 127 0.44 12.44 -16.74
C PHE A 127 0.54 13.83 -16.10
N GLN A 128 -0.39 14.12 -15.20
CA GLN A 128 -0.34 15.29 -14.32
C GLN A 128 -0.45 14.80 -12.88
N VAL A 129 0.67 14.85 -12.16
CA VAL A 129 0.74 14.45 -10.76
C VAL A 129 0.31 15.62 -9.87
N ASN A 130 -0.68 15.39 -9.01
CA ASN A 130 -1.20 16.42 -8.10
C ASN A 130 -0.68 16.25 -6.68
N MET A 131 -0.49 15.00 -6.24
CA MET A 131 -0.05 14.66 -4.89
C MET A 131 1.07 13.65 -4.94
N LEU A 132 2.01 13.83 -4.01
CA LEU A 132 3.14 12.95 -3.76
C LEU A 132 3.27 12.77 -2.24
N ASP A 133 3.38 11.53 -1.81
CA ASP A 133 3.76 11.17 -0.44
C ASP A 133 4.84 10.07 -0.49
N CYS A 134 5.68 10.01 0.53
CA CYS A 134 6.70 8.97 0.62
C CYS A 134 7.05 8.60 2.06
N GLN A 135 7.43 7.34 2.25
CA GLN A 135 7.74 6.79 3.56
C GLN A 135 8.97 5.88 3.45
N PRO A 136 9.98 6.05 4.33
CA PRO A 136 11.07 5.08 4.42
C PRO A 136 10.52 3.76 4.96
N VAL A 137 10.84 2.64 4.30
CA VAL A 137 10.38 1.32 4.72
C VAL A 137 11.39 0.73 5.70
N HIS A 138 10.88 0.08 6.75
CA HIS A 138 11.72 -0.49 7.79
C HIS A 138 12.52 -1.70 7.27
N GLU A 139 13.79 -1.80 7.66
CA GLU A 139 14.76 -2.79 7.15
C GLU A 139 14.34 -4.25 7.35
N GLN A 140 13.54 -4.54 8.38
CA GLN A 140 13.00 -5.87 8.63
C GLN A 140 12.07 -6.36 7.51
N ALA A 141 11.37 -5.44 6.83
CA ALA A 141 10.49 -5.78 5.73
C ALA A 141 11.24 -6.02 4.41
N THR A 142 12.50 -5.55 4.31
CA THR A 142 13.22 -5.45 3.04
C THR A 142 14.58 -6.14 3.06
N GLN A 143 14.80 -7.05 4.01
CA GLN A 143 16.03 -7.85 4.11
C GLN A 143 17.30 -6.97 4.13
N ALA A 144 17.26 -5.87 4.90
CA ALA A 144 18.34 -4.88 5.02
C ALA A 144 18.65 -4.05 3.75
N GLN A 145 17.72 -3.99 2.77
CA GLN A 145 17.82 -3.06 1.65
C GLN A 145 17.15 -1.72 1.96
N THR A 146 17.83 -0.62 1.66
CA THR A 146 17.24 0.73 1.76
C THR A 146 16.13 0.89 0.72
N THR A 147 14.92 1.11 1.19
CA THR A 147 13.72 1.14 0.35
C THR A 147 12.79 2.27 0.76
N VAL A 148 12.06 2.78 -0.22
CA VAL A 148 11.14 3.90 -0.05
C VAL A 148 9.81 3.54 -0.71
N LEU A 149 8.73 3.65 0.05
CA LEU A 149 7.38 3.60 -0.49
C LEU A 149 7.03 4.99 -1.00
N VAL A 150 6.64 5.09 -2.26
CA VAL A 150 6.20 6.34 -2.89
C VAL A 150 4.75 6.17 -3.32
N VAL A 151 3.90 7.12 -2.96
CA VAL A 151 2.49 7.14 -3.34
C VAL A 151 2.21 8.41 -4.12
N THR A 152 1.58 8.25 -5.27
CA THR A 152 1.23 9.36 -6.16
C THR A 152 -0.24 9.27 -6.55
N SER A 153 -0.84 10.44 -6.74
CA SER A 153 -2.17 10.54 -7.33
C SER A 153 -2.25 11.75 -8.24
N GLY A 154 -3.08 11.65 -9.26
CA GLY A 154 -3.32 12.74 -10.17
C GLY A 154 -4.24 12.34 -11.30
N THR A 155 -4.03 12.94 -12.46
CA THR A 155 -4.78 12.63 -13.67
C THR A 155 -3.85 12.11 -14.76
N VAL A 156 -4.39 11.24 -15.59
CA VAL A 156 -3.72 10.73 -16.79
C VAL A 156 -4.67 10.79 -17.96
N LYS A 157 -4.16 11.21 -19.10
CA LYS A 157 -4.88 11.16 -20.37
C LYS A 157 -4.11 10.25 -21.33
N PHE A 158 -4.73 9.14 -21.71
CA PHE A 158 -4.22 8.30 -22.79
C PHE A 158 -4.78 8.76 -24.13
N ASP A 159 -3.98 8.64 -25.18
CA ASP A 159 -4.41 8.98 -26.53
C ASP A 159 -5.67 8.19 -26.93
N GLY A 160 -6.63 8.89 -27.53
CA GLY A 160 -7.95 8.34 -27.86
C GLY A 160 -8.93 8.15 -26.69
N ASN A 161 -8.53 8.42 -25.43
CA ASN A 161 -9.37 8.20 -24.24
C ASN A 161 -9.70 9.50 -23.48
N LYS A 162 -10.71 9.42 -22.61
CA LYS A 162 -11.02 10.49 -21.64
C LYS A 162 -9.90 10.59 -20.60
N GLN A 163 -9.82 11.73 -19.92
CA GLN A 163 -8.94 11.88 -18.78
C GLN A 163 -9.47 11.05 -17.61
N HIS A 164 -8.57 10.34 -16.92
CA HIS A 164 -8.88 9.53 -15.76
C HIS A 164 -8.10 10.00 -14.54
N TYR A 165 -8.69 9.83 -13.36
CA TYR A 165 -7.95 9.94 -12.11
C TYR A 165 -7.27 8.61 -11.82
N PHE A 166 -6.04 8.68 -11.31
CA PHE A 166 -5.28 7.48 -10.97
C PHE A 166 -4.60 7.61 -9.61
N ASN A 167 -4.35 6.46 -9.02
CA ASN A 167 -3.45 6.29 -7.89
C ASN A 167 -2.38 5.30 -8.29
N GLN A 168 -1.13 5.62 -7.98
CA GLN A 168 0.01 4.75 -8.26
C GLN A 168 0.95 4.73 -7.06
N ASN A 169 1.34 3.52 -6.66
CA ASN A 169 2.30 3.31 -5.59
C ASN A 169 3.52 2.54 -6.12
N PHE A 170 4.69 2.96 -5.68
CA PHE A 170 5.97 2.38 -6.03
C PHE A 170 6.71 1.95 -4.78
N LEU A 171 7.33 0.80 -4.84
CA LEU A 171 8.36 0.40 -3.89
C LEU A 171 9.72 0.56 -4.55
N LEU A 172 10.45 1.60 -4.15
CA LEU A 172 11.79 1.88 -4.65
C LEU A 172 12.83 1.17 -3.79
N THR A 173 13.88 0.68 -4.43
CA THR A 173 15.04 0.08 -3.77
C THR A 173 16.30 0.79 -4.23
N ALA A 174 17.14 1.17 -3.28
CA ALA A 174 18.45 1.74 -3.56
C ALA A 174 19.38 0.64 -4.10
N GLN A 175 19.92 0.87 -5.29
CA GLN A 175 20.99 0.08 -5.88
C GLN A 175 22.29 0.86 -5.72
N SER A 176 23.15 0.39 -4.81
CA SER A 176 24.47 0.98 -4.61
C SER A 176 25.40 0.54 -5.72
N SER A 177 25.82 1.47 -6.57
CA SER A 177 26.92 1.32 -7.51
C SER A 177 28.16 2.00 -6.92
N PRO A 178 29.40 1.56 -7.26
CA PRO A 178 30.63 2.16 -6.73
C PRO A 178 30.75 3.68 -6.90
N THR A 179 30.00 4.27 -7.83
CA THR A 179 30.03 5.70 -8.15
C THR A 179 28.77 6.47 -7.77
N ASN A 180 27.62 5.80 -7.59
CA ASN A 180 26.35 6.47 -7.29
C ASN A 180 25.31 5.51 -6.70
N THR A 181 24.35 6.05 -5.95
CA THR A 181 23.15 5.32 -5.54
C THR A 181 22.04 5.60 -6.54
N VAL A 182 21.50 4.55 -7.17
CA VAL A 182 20.41 4.66 -8.13
C VAL A 182 19.16 4.01 -7.56
N TRP A 183 18.03 4.70 -7.59
CA TRP A 183 16.75 4.15 -7.16
C TRP A 183 16.09 3.40 -8.30
N LYS A 184 15.70 2.15 -8.05
CA LYS A 184 14.97 1.30 -9.01
C LYS A 184 13.67 0.78 -8.42
N ILE A 185 12.71 0.53 -9.29
CA ILE A 185 11.38 0.05 -8.93
C ILE A 185 11.44 -1.46 -8.70
N ALA A 186 11.11 -1.89 -7.49
CA ALA A 186 10.91 -3.29 -7.14
C ALA A 186 9.45 -3.73 -7.36
N SER A 187 8.50 -2.85 -7.02
CA SER A 187 7.07 -3.08 -7.21
C SER A 187 6.40 -1.79 -7.67
N ASP A 188 5.46 -1.91 -8.59
CA ASP A 188 4.58 -0.84 -9.05
C ASP A 188 3.13 -1.33 -9.04
N CYS A 189 2.22 -0.53 -8.55
CA CYS A 189 0.80 -0.79 -8.59
C CYS A 189 0.05 0.46 -9.03
N PHE A 190 -0.51 0.40 -10.22
CA PHE A 190 -1.28 1.45 -10.87
C PHE A 190 -2.76 1.08 -10.91
N ARG A 191 -3.63 2.04 -10.58
CA ARG A 191 -5.08 1.85 -10.66
C ARG A 191 -5.80 3.15 -11.01
N PHE A 192 -6.75 3.07 -11.93
CA PHE A 192 -7.73 4.14 -12.15
C PHE A 192 -8.72 4.21 -10.99
N GLN A 193 -9.08 5.41 -10.55
CA GLN A 193 -10.12 5.57 -9.54
C GLN A 193 -11.49 5.16 -10.08
N ASP A 194 -11.74 5.43 -11.36
CA ASP A 194 -12.99 5.12 -12.06
C ASP A 194 -12.93 3.82 -12.85
N TRP A 195 -12.05 2.88 -12.48
CA TRP A 195 -11.74 1.66 -13.28
C TRP A 195 -12.96 0.82 -13.68
N ALA A 196 -14.02 0.83 -12.87
CA ALA A 196 -15.25 0.08 -13.16
C ALA A 196 -16.09 0.70 -14.30
N SER A 197 -15.73 1.91 -14.74
CA SER A 197 -16.42 2.71 -15.77
C SER A 197 -15.50 3.16 -16.91
N SER A 198 -14.32 2.53 -17.00
CA SER A 198 -13.27 2.79 -17.98
C SER A 198 -13.20 1.70 -19.03
#